data_AF-A0A7K4IRD7-F1
#
_entry.id   AF-A0A7K4IRD7-F1
#
_cell.length_a   1.000
_cell.length_b   1.000
_cell.length_c   1.000
_cell.angle_alpha   90.00
_cell.angle_beta   90.00
_cell.angle_gamma   90.00
#
_symmetry.space_group_name_H-M   'P 1'
#
loop_
_entity.id
_entity.type
_entity.pdbx_description
1 polymer ?
#
loop_
_entity_poly.entity_id
_entity_poly.type
_entity_poly.pdbx_seq_one_letter_code
_entity_poly.pdbx_strand_id
1 'polypeptide(L)'
;MAAQTPTKRLVIRWTTMKGLAAIILFLLIAALIEYVIVLYAMNLGVRDTSALQWTSQFLTITISPLFHLVPITVITTLLFIWTYLTRHLAIKPYEAGKRKVGTVSKRGKEPGVKKFFGKVKSGLLHVRSIAYLWQRIHFARATIKSALTVLLAFGTFILIISLIAFPRLIPRTVADLYQNNPALFDFMKNVSATLAPVGSIFTGMNNALLSAAPGFRNVVSGLGNILRPLTNLDNAGKYLAFQNAAAWIAALAVLFYGEFRKSYRYRKGKS
;
A
#
# COMPACT_ATOMS: atom_id res chain seq x y z
N MET A 1 41.42 -27.48 8.02
CA MET A 1 39.99 -27.39 8.42
C MET A 1 39.68 -25.96 8.82
N ALA A 2 38.94 -25.21 7.99
CA ALA A 2 38.57 -23.82 8.31
C ALA A 2 37.30 -23.79 9.16
N ALA A 3 37.41 -23.28 10.39
CA ALA A 3 36.29 -23.14 11.31
C ALA A 3 35.28 -22.10 10.78
N GLN A 4 34.05 -22.54 10.53
CA GLN A 4 32.94 -21.64 10.20
C GLN A 4 32.66 -20.74 11.41
N THR A 5 32.82 -19.43 11.24
CA THR A 5 32.46 -18.47 12.30
C THR A 5 30.94 -18.46 12.48
N PRO A 6 30.43 -18.53 13.73
CA PRO A 6 29.00 -18.62 13.98
C PRO A 6 28.32 -17.33 13.52
N THR A 7 27.40 -17.46 12.55
CA THR A 7 26.52 -16.37 12.11
C THR A 7 25.73 -15.83 13.31
N LYS A 8 26.19 -14.70 13.86
CA LYS A 8 25.45 -13.94 14.88
C LYS A 8 24.13 -13.46 14.28
N ARG A 9 23.05 -14.22 14.54
CA ARG A 9 21.68 -13.80 14.26
C ARG A 9 21.40 -12.58 15.11
N LEU A 10 21.16 -11.43 14.48
CA LEU A 10 20.48 -10.31 15.13
C LEU A 10 19.02 -10.71 15.29
N VAL A 11 18.76 -11.53 16.31
CA VAL A 11 17.39 -11.81 16.75
C VAL A 11 16.91 -10.51 17.36
N ILE A 12 16.07 -9.78 16.63
CA ILE A 12 15.28 -8.70 17.23
C ILE A 12 14.48 -9.36 18.33
N ARG A 13 14.90 -9.14 19.59
CA ARG A 13 14.27 -9.72 20.76
C ARG A 13 12.97 -8.95 20.98
N TRP A 14 11.87 -9.51 20.46
CA TRP A 14 10.53 -8.91 20.47
C TRP A 14 10.01 -8.57 21.87
N THR A 15 10.61 -9.15 22.92
CA THR A 15 10.30 -8.86 24.33
C THR A 15 10.98 -7.60 24.88
N THR A 16 11.80 -6.91 24.09
CA THR A 16 12.38 -5.63 24.52
C THR A 16 11.35 -4.51 24.39
N MET A 17 11.38 -3.53 25.29
CA MET A 17 10.53 -2.32 25.25
C MET A 17 10.51 -1.64 23.87
N LYS A 18 11.62 -1.74 23.12
CA LYS A 18 11.75 -1.20 21.77
C LYS A 18 10.94 -1.99 20.73
N GLY A 19 10.89 -3.33 20.84
CA GLY A 19 10.07 -4.19 19.99
C GLY A 19 8.58 -3.98 20.25
N LEU A 20 8.20 -3.87 21.53
CA LEU A 20 6.83 -3.59 21.94
C LEU A 20 6.36 -2.21 21.45
N ALA A 21 7.18 -1.17 21.58
CA ALA A 21 6.88 0.15 21.03
C ALA A 21 6.68 0.13 19.50
N ALA A 22 7.45 -0.69 18.76
CA ALA A 22 7.29 -0.82 17.32
C ALA A 22 5.98 -1.53 16.94
N ILE A 23 5.56 -2.55 17.70
CA ILE A 23 4.28 -3.22 17.51
C ILE A 23 3.12 -2.24 17.77
N ILE A 24 3.16 -1.51 18.89
CA ILE A 24 2.12 -0.52 19.22
C ILE A 24 2.02 0.54 18.12
N LEU A 25 3.15 1.08 17.67
CA LEU A 25 3.16 2.08 16.60
C LEU A 25 2.59 1.52 15.29
N PHE A 26 2.95 0.28 14.93
CA PHE A 26 2.40 -0.38 13.76
C PHE A 26 0.88 -0.54 13.85
N LEU A 27 0.38 -1.00 15.00
CA LEU A 27 -1.05 -1.16 15.25
C LEU A 27 -1.81 0.17 15.19
N LEU A 28 -1.26 1.24 15.78
CA LEU A 28 -1.87 2.57 15.70
C LEU A 28 -1.98 3.07 14.26
N ILE A 29 -0.92 2.91 13.46
CA ILE A 29 -0.94 3.32 12.05
C ILE A 29 -1.91 2.45 11.24
N ALA A 30 -1.90 1.14 11.45
CA ALA A 30 -2.82 0.22 10.77
C ALA A 30 -4.29 0.54 11.14
N ALA A 31 -4.58 0.79 12.41
CA ALA A 31 -5.89 1.20 12.87
C ALA A 31 -6.34 2.53 12.26
N LEU A 32 -5.43 3.51 12.13
CA LEU A 32 -5.74 4.79 11.48
C LEU A 32 -6.03 4.62 9.98
N ILE A 33 -5.27 3.77 9.29
CA ILE A 33 -5.52 3.44 7.88
C ILE A 33 -6.88 2.74 7.73
N GLU A 34 -7.16 1.73 8.54
CA GLU A 34 -8.44 1.04 8.53
C GLU A 34 -9.61 1.98 8.84
N TYR A 35 -9.44 2.89 9.79
CA TYR A 35 -10.45 3.89 10.10
C TYR A 35 -10.77 4.76 8.88
N VAL A 36 -9.75 5.21 8.15
CA VAL A 36 -9.95 5.96 6.90
C VAL A 36 -10.65 5.10 5.84
N ILE A 37 -10.31 3.80 5.72
CA ILE A 37 -10.97 2.88 4.78
C ILE A 37 -12.44 2.65 5.14
N VAL A 38 -12.76 2.53 6.43
CA VAL A 38 -14.14 2.41 6.93
C VAL A 38 -14.93 3.67 6.61
N LEU A 39 -14.38 4.86 6.90
CA LEU A 39 -15.03 6.12 6.54
C LEU A 39 -15.25 6.24 5.03
N TYR A 40 -14.26 5.86 4.24
CA TYR A 40 -14.37 5.81 2.79
C TYR A 40 -15.52 4.88 2.36
N ALA A 41 -15.59 3.67 2.91
CA ALA A 41 -16.65 2.72 2.63
C ALA A 41 -18.04 3.25 3.02
N MET A 42 -18.18 3.88 4.18
CA MET A 42 -19.44 4.53 4.59
C MET A 42 -19.86 5.62 3.60
N ASN A 43 -18.92 6.42 3.10
CA ASN A 43 -19.18 7.43 2.06
C ASN A 43 -19.60 6.80 0.71
N LEU A 44 -19.19 5.57 0.42
CA LEU A 44 -19.68 4.79 -0.72
C LEU A 44 -21.07 4.19 -0.49
N GLY A 45 -21.68 4.42 0.67
CA GLY A 45 -22.99 3.91 1.03
C GLY A 45 -22.96 2.49 1.61
N VAL A 46 -21.81 2.03 2.12
CA VAL A 46 -21.75 0.81 2.93
C VAL A 46 -22.45 1.09 4.25
N ARG A 47 -23.42 0.25 4.61
CA ARG A 47 -24.14 0.33 5.87
C ARG A 47 -24.17 -1.05 6.50
N ASP A 48 -24.07 -1.11 7.83
CA ASP A 48 -24.23 -2.35 8.56
C ASP A 48 -25.66 -2.42 9.10
N THR A 49 -26.45 -3.33 8.54
CA THR A 49 -27.82 -3.61 9.01
C THR A 49 -27.84 -4.60 10.17
N SER A 50 -26.72 -5.25 10.46
CA SER A 50 -26.59 -6.33 11.45
C SER A 50 -25.82 -5.89 12.70
N ALA A 51 -25.94 -4.61 13.06
CA ALA A 51 -25.29 -4.07 14.25
C ALA A 51 -25.79 -4.79 15.51
N LEU A 52 -24.87 -5.44 16.23
CA LEU A 52 -25.16 -6.10 17.48
C LEU A 52 -25.21 -5.05 18.58
N GLN A 53 -26.39 -4.87 19.15
CA GLN A 53 -26.59 -4.00 20.30
C GLN A 53 -26.63 -4.86 21.56
N TRP A 54 -25.68 -4.63 22.46
CA TRP A 54 -25.72 -5.20 23.79
C TRP A 54 -26.10 -4.10 24.78
N THR A 55 -27.28 -4.24 25.37
CA THR A 55 -27.82 -3.30 26.34
C THR A 55 -27.75 -3.92 27.74
N SER A 56 -26.91 -3.34 28.59
CA SER A 56 -26.90 -3.58 30.03
C SER A 56 -27.51 -2.37 30.75
N GLN A 57 -27.95 -2.53 32.00
CA GLN A 57 -28.55 -1.46 32.82
C GLN A 57 -27.70 -0.19 32.91
N PHE A 58 -26.39 -0.27 32.67
CA PHE A 58 -25.45 0.85 32.78
C PHE A 58 -24.76 1.24 31.47
N LEU A 59 -24.89 0.44 30.41
CA LEU A 59 -24.09 0.63 29.19
C LEU A 59 -24.77 0.00 27.98
N THR A 60 -24.87 0.76 26.89
CA THR A 60 -25.25 0.24 25.58
C THR A 60 -24.01 0.23 24.69
N ILE A 61 -23.52 -0.96 24.33
CA ILE A 61 -22.41 -1.13 23.38
C ILE A 61 -23.01 -1.57 22.05
N THR A 62 -22.77 -0.79 20.99
CA THR A 62 -23.12 -1.18 19.62
C THR A 62 -21.88 -1.65 18.91
N ILE A 63 -21.79 -2.94 18.59
CA ILE A 63 -20.71 -3.53 17.81
C ILE A 63 -21.26 -3.83 16.43
N SER A 64 -20.74 -3.12 15.43
CA SER A 64 -21.01 -3.44 14.02
C SER A 64 -20.01 -4.50 13.56
N PRO A 65 -20.44 -5.74 13.24
CA PRO A 65 -19.54 -6.77 12.70
C PRO A 65 -18.75 -6.25 11.49
N LEU A 66 -19.42 -5.49 10.61
CA LEU A 66 -18.84 -5.01 9.36
C LEU A 66 -17.74 -3.95 9.61
N PHE A 67 -17.96 -3.02 10.52
CA PHE A 67 -17.04 -1.89 10.76
C PHE A 67 -16.07 -2.10 11.93
N HIS A 68 -16.24 -3.17 12.72
CA HIS A 68 -15.34 -3.47 13.85
C HIS A 68 -14.60 -4.78 13.63
N LEU A 69 -15.31 -5.89 13.40
CA LEU A 69 -14.66 -7.21 13.30
C LEU A 69 -13.80 -7.31 12.04
N VAL A 70 -14.29 -6.82 10.89
CA VAL A 70 -13.56 -6.89 9.64
C VAL A 70 -12.23 -6.09 9.73
N PRO A 71 -12.22 -4.80 10.13
CA PRO A 71 -10.96 -4.09 10.35
C PRO A 71 -10.03 -4.77 11.35
N ILE A 72 -10.55 -5.33 12.45
CA ILE A 72 -9.73 -6.06 13.44
C ILE A 72 -9.04 -7.27 12.78
N THR A 73 -9.77 -8.05 11.97
CA THR A 73 -9.18 -9.19 11.24
C THR A 73 -8.12 -8.76 10.22
N VAL A 74 -8.30 -7.61 9.57
CA VAL A 74 -7.31 -7.07 8.63
C VAL A 74 -6.07 -6.58 9.37
N ILE A 75 -6.22 -5.82 10.46
CA ILE A 75 -5.11 -5.32 11.28
C ILE A 75 -4.27 -6.49 11.83
N THR A 76 -4.92 -7.52 12.35
CA THR A 76 -4.24 -8.72 12.86
C THR A 76 -3.50 -9.45 11.74
N THR A 77 -4.11 -9.58 10.56
CA THR A 77 -3.45 -10.16 9.38
C THR A 77 -2.22 -9.35 8.96
N LEU A 78 -2.33 -8.02 8.88
CA LEU A 78 -1.21 -7.13 8.56
C LEU A 78 -0.08 -7.24 9.60
N LEU A 79 -0.42 -7.39 10.88
CA LEU A 79 0.55 -7.63 11.95
C LEU A 79 1.29 -8.96 11.75
N PHE A 80 0.59 -10.04 11.41
CA PHE A 80 1.23 -11.33 11.11
C PHE A 80 2.13 -11.25 9.88
N ILE A 81 1.68 -10.62 8.81
CA ILE A 81 2.46 -10.40 7.60
C ILE A 81 3.74 -9.60 7.91
N TRP A 82 3.62 -8.52 8.66
CA TRP A 82 4.75 -7.68 9.02
C TRP A 82 5.73 -8.38 9.97
N THR A 83 5.23 -9.10 10.98
CA THR A 83 6.09 -9.88 11.90
C THR A 83 6.80 -11.02 11.18
N TYR A 84 6.14 -11.69 10.23
CA TYR A 84 6.76 -12.66 9.33
C TYR A 84 7.86 -12.00 8.50
N LEU A 85 7.55 -10.92 7.81
CA LEU A 85 8.49 -10.22 6.94
C LEU A 85 9.70 -9.70 7.72
N THR A 86 9.51 -9.11 8.90
CA THR A 86 10.60 -8.64 9.76
C THR A 86 11.48 -9.79 10.24
N ARG A 87 10.92 -10.94 10.62
CA ARG A 87 11.71 -12.14 10.96
C ARG A 87 12.55 -12.63 9.78
N HIS A 88 12.00 -12.65 8.57
CA HIS A 88 12.73 -13.08 7.37
C HIS A 88 13.69 -12.02 6.82
N LEU A 89 13.43 -10.74 7.05
CA LEU A 89 14.30 -9.63 6.64
C LEU A 89 15.44 -9.36 7.63
N ALA A 90 15.25 -9.64 8.93
CA ALA A 90 16.25 -9.46 9.98
C ALA A 90 17.41 -10.46 9.93
N ILE A 91 17.33 -11.51 9.11
CA ILE A 91 18.45 -12.41 8.82
C ILE A 91 19.46 -11.63 7.96
N LYS A 92 20.39 -10.94 8.65
CA LYS A 92 21.50 -10.05 8.27
C LYS A 92 21.58 -9.52 6.81
N PRO A 93 21.82 -8.20 6.61
CA PRO A 93 22.50 -7.75 5.41
C PRO A 93 23.86 -8.46 5.38
N TYR A 94 24.24 -8.99 4.22
CA TYR A 94 25.61 -9.39 3.96
C TYR A 94 26.49 -8.19 4.32
N GLU A 95 27.25 -8.29 5.41
CA GLU A 95 28.35 -7.37 5.69
C GLU A 95 29.28 -7.55 4.50
N ALA A 96 29.14 -6.64 3.52
CA ALA A 96 30.13 -6.44 2.50
C ALA A 96 31.45 -6.29 3.26
N GLY A 97 32.30 -7.32 3.11
CA GLY A 97 33.58 -7.38 3.77
C GLY A 97 34.28 -6.05 3.64
N LYS A 98 34.85 -5.59 4.76
CA LYS A 98 35.81 -4.50 4.81
C LYS A 98 36.89 -4.76 3.76
N ARG A 99 36.72 -4.23 2.54
CA ARG A 99 37.81 -3.96 1.63
C ARG A 99 38.07 -2.46 1.77
N LYS A 100 39.08 -2.14 2.59
CA LYS A 100 39.76 -0.84 2.53
C LYS A 100 40.18 -0.63 1.08
N VAL A 101 39.46 0.21 0.32
CA VAL A 101 39.99 0.84 -0.89
C VAL A 101 39.38 2.25 -0.98
N GLY A 102 40.31 3.21 -1.08
CA GLY A 102 40.17 4.63 -1.44
C GLY A 102 38.78 5.24 -1.63
N THR A 103 38.56 6.30 -0.87
CA THR A 103 37.69 7.42 -1.24
C THR A 103 37.82 7.81 -2.71
N VAL A 104 36.77 7.54 -3.50
CA VAL A 104 36.48 8.31 -4.71
C VAL A 104 35.00 8.66 -4.68
N SER A 105 34.73 9.95 -4.45
CA SER A 105 33.43 10.58 -4.55
C SER A 105 32.87 10.39 -5.96
N LYS A 106 31.92 9.46 -6.14
CA LYS A 106 31.01 9.47 -7.30
C LYS A 106 29.70 10.12 -6.87
N ARG A 107 29.58 11.41 -7.22
CA ARG A 107 28.37 12.23 -7.21
C ARG A 107 27.37 11.69 -8.23
N GLY A 108 26.76 10.55 -7.91
CA GLY A 108 25.67 9.98 -8.69
C GLY A 108 24.36 10.72 -8.39
N LYS A 109 23.69 11.20 -9.45
CA LYS A 109 22.34 11.79 -9.38
C LYS A 109 21.43 10.92 -8.50
N GLU A 110 21.08 11.43 -7.33
CA GLU A 110 20.17 10.72 -6.43
C GLU A 110 18.76 10.70 -7.03
N PRO A 111 18.05 9.56 -7.00
CA PRO A 111 16.69 9.46 -7.51
C PRO A 111 15.79 10.46 -6.80
N GLY A 112 14.90 11.14 -7.54
CA GLY A 112 14.05 12.24 -7.02
C GLY A 112 13.26 11.90 -5.76
N VAL A 113 13.00 10.61 -5.53
CA VAL A 113 12.41 10.07 -4.29
C VAL A 113 13.24 10.43 -3.06
N LYS A 114 14.58 10.31 -3.09
CA LYS A 114 15.45 10.68 -1.95
C LYS A 114 15.39 12.17 -1.65
N LYS A 115 15.30 13.02 -2.68
CA LYS A 115 15.21 14.48 -2.54
C LYS A 115 13.89 14.89 -1.90
N PHE A 116 12.79 14.21 -2.27
CA PHE A 116 11.48 14.37 -1.66
C PHE A 116 11.48 13.92 -0.20
N PHE A 117 12.04 12.74 0.10
CA PHE A 117 12.23 12.26 1.46
C PHE A 117 13.14 13.19 2.29
N GLY A 118 14.16 13.79 1.69
CA GLY A 118 15.04 14.76 2.34
C GLY A 118 14.29 16.03 2.77
N LYS A 119 13.41 16.55 1.90
CA LYS A 119 12.57 17.71 2.22
C LYS A 119 11.51 17.40 3.27
N VAL A 120 10.81 16.27 3.16
CA VAL A 120 9.83 15.83 4.17
C VAL A 120 10.51 15.59 5.52
N LYS A 121 11.69 14.97 5.53
CA LYS A 121 12.50 14.76 6.73
C LYS A 121 12.93 16.08 7.37
N SER A 122 13.29 17.09 6.57
CA SER A 122 13.65 18.43 7.07
C SER A 122 12.47 19.13 7.74
N GLY A 123 11.25 19.03 7.18
CA GLY A 123 10.06 19.62 7.78
C GLY A 123 9.62 18.89 9.04
N LEU A 124 9.70 17.56 9.04
CA LEU A 124 9.27 16.74 10.17
C LEU A 124 10.22 16.85 11.39
N LEU A 125 11.51 17.14 11.16
CA LEU A 125 12.51 17.35 12.22
C LEU A 125 12.43 18.73 12.88
N HIS A 126 11.64 19.67 12.36
CA HIS A 126 11.48 21.00 12.94
C HIS A 126 10.64 20.98 14.24
N VAL A 127 9.84 19.93 14.43
CA VAL A 127 9.07 19.70 15.65
C VAL A 127 9.96 18.94 16.65
N ARG A 128 10.38 19.59 17.75
CA ARG A 128 11.27 19.03 18.81
C ARG A 128 10.85 17.62 19.26
N SER A 129 9.55 17.35 19.34
CA SER A 129 9.01 16.05 19.74
C SER A 129 9.27 14.94 18.70
N ILE A 130 9.14 15.27 17.41
CA ILE A 130 9.35 14.30 16.33
C ILE A 130 10.85 14.07 16.08
N ALA A 131 11.71 15.07 16.29
CA ALA A 131 13.15 14.91 16.22
C ALA A 131 13.67 13.85 17.21
N TYR A 132 13.15 13.84 18.45
CA TYR A 132 13.51 12.85 19.47
C TYR A 132 13.04 11.43 19.11
N LEU A 133 11.81 11.31 18.59
CA LEU A 133 11.28 10.07 18.03
C LEU A 133 12.14 9.59 16.86
N TRP A 134 12.51 10.48 15.94
CA TRP A 134 13.30 10.17 14.75
C TRP A 134 14.70 9.63 15.08
N GLN A 135 15.33 10.19 16.11
CA GLN A 135 16.64 9.76 16.61
C GLN A 135 16.59 8.36 17.23
N ARG A 136 15.50 8.03 17.93
CA ARG A 136 15.23 6.69 18.51
C ARG A 136 14.81 5.65 17.45
N ILE A 137 14.18 6.11 16.37
CA ILE A 137 13.65 5.32 15.24
C ILE A 137 14.75 4.92 14.23
N HIS A 138 15.86 5.66 14.14
CA HIS A 138 16.94 5.41 13.18
C HIS A 138 17.61 4.02 13.32
N PHE A 139 17.58 3.42 14.52
CA PHE A 139 18.08 2.07 14.78
C PHE A 139 17.20 0.93 14.22
N ALA A 140 15.92 1.21 13.90
CA ALA A 140 14.96 0.22 13.43
C ALA A 140 14.64 0.37 11.94
N ARG A 141 15.54 0.98 11.15
CA ARG A 141 15.30 1.34 9.74
C ARG A 141 14.81 0.18 8.86
N ALA A 142 15.29 -1.04 9.11
CA ALA A 142 14.82 -2.24 8.41
C ALA A 142 13.38 -2.59 8.78
N THR A 143 13.04 -2.54 10.07
CA THR A 143 11.70 -2.77 10.61
C THR A 143 10.70 -1.75 10.07
N ILE A 144 11.06 -0.47 10.06
CA ILE A 144 10.23 0.63 9.53
C ILE A 144 10.02 0.48 8.04
N LYS A 145 11.10 0.19 7.29
CA LYS A 145 11.00 -0.01 5.84
C LYS A 145 10.05 -1.16 5.53
N SER A 146 10.14 -2.27 6.28
CA SER A 146 9.24 -3.41 6.09
C SER A 146 7.79 -3.10 6.47
N ALA A 147 7.53 -2.37 7.57
CA ALA A 147 6.20 -1.92 7.95
C ALA A 147 5.59 -1.05 6.86
N LEU A 148 6.35 -0.05 6.40
CA LEU A 148 5.94 0.85 5.34
C LEU A 148 5.66 0.10 4.04
N THR A 149 6.47 -0.90 3.68
CA THR A 149 6.22 -1.73 2.50
C THR A 149 4.90 -2.49 2.61
N VAL A 150 4.60 -3.09 3.76
CA VAL A 150 3.33 -3.82 3.98
C VAL A 150 2.14 -2.87 3.88
N LEU A 151 2.21 -1.71 4.55
CA LEU A 151 1.13 -0.73 4.53
C LEU A 151 0.91 -0.12 3.14
N LEU A 152 1.98 0.20 2.40
CA LEU A 152 1.87 0.72 1.04
C LEU A 152 1.33 -0.33 0.08
N ALA A 153 1.77 -1.59 0.19
CA ALA A 153 1.25 -2.67 -0.64
C ALA A 153 -0.24 -2.87 -0.39
N PHE A 154 -0.65 -2.95 0.88
CA PHE A 154 -2.05 -3.06 1.28
C PHE A 154 -2.88 -1.89 0.76
N GLY A 155 -2.46 -0.65 0.99
CA GLY A 155 -3.16 0.55 0.50
C GLY A 155 -3.27 0.58 -1.03
N THR A 156 -2.23 0.15 -1.75
CA THR A 156 -2.26 0.05 -3.20
C THR A 156 -3.31 -0.96 -3.68
N PHE A 157 -3.36 -2.15 -3.07
CA PHE A 157 -4.36 -3.15 -3.42
C PHE A 157 -5.78 -2.71 -3.08
N ILE A 158 -5.99 -2.07 -1.93
CA ILE A 158 -7.28 -1.49 -1.55
C ILE A 158 -7.75 -0.49 -2.61
N LEU A 159 -6.88 0.42 -3.07
CA LEU A 159 -7.24 1.39 -4.11
C LEU A 159 -7.58 0.72 -5.44
N ILE A 160 -6.75 -0.22 -5.90
CA ILE A 160 -7.00 -0.93 -7.16
C ILE A 160 -8.33 -1.70 -7.10
N ILE A 161 -8.57 -2.46 -6.04
CA ILE A 161 -9.79 -3.24 -5.88
C ILE A 161 -11.01 -2.31 -5.73
N SER A 162 -10.88 -1.16 -5.05
CA SER A 162 -11.96 -0.18 -4.94
C SER A 162 -12.36 0.38 -6.30
N LEU A 163 -11.40 0.69 -7.17
CA LEU A 163 -11.68 1.16 -8.53
C LEU A 163 -12.40 0.09 -9.37
N ILE A 164 -12.08 -1.19 -9.15
CA ILE A 164 -12.72 -2.32 -9.83
C ILE A 164 -14.14 -2.55 -9.30
N ALA A 165 -14.32 -2.53 -7.97
CA ALA A 165 -15.59 -2.80 -7.31
C ALA A 165 -16.62 -1.68 -7.52
N PHE A 166 -16.15 -0.44 -7.67
CA PHE A 166 -16.98 0.74 -7.88
C PHE A 166 -16.60 1.46 -9.18
N PRO A 167 -16.92 0.88 -10.35
CA PRO A 167 -16.52 1.43 -11.66
C PRO A 167 -17.10 2.82 -11.94
N ARG A 168 -18.17 3.21 -11.22
CA ARG A 168 -18.80 4.53 -11.32
C ARG A 168 -18.04 5.65 -10.59
N LEU A 169 -16.99 5.33 -9.82
CA LEU A 169 -16.19 6.34 -9.12
C LEU A 169 -15.44 7.24 -10.08
N ILE A 170 -14.76 6.67 -11.07
CA ILE A 170 -13.93 7.47 -12.00
C ILE A 170 -14.81 8.44 -12.80
N PRO A 171 -15.88 8.00 -13.50
CA PRO A 171 -16.70 8.92 -14.28
C PRO A 171 -17.35 10.00 -13.41
N ARG A 172 -17.80 9.65 -12.20
CA ARG A 172 -18.47 10.58 -11.28
C ARG A 172 -17.50 11.61 -10.72
N THR A 173 -16.34 11.20 -10.22
CA THR A 173 -15.33 12.14 -9.69
C THR A 173 -14.83 13.08 -10.79
N VAL A 174 -14.64 12.58 -12.01
CA VAL A 174 -14.29 13.42 -13.15
C VAL A 174 -15.44 14.38 -13.47
N ALA A 175 -16.68 13.90 -13.61
CA ALA A 175 -17.83 14.76 -13.86
C ALA A 175 -18.00 15.85 -12.80
N ASP A 176 -17.89 15.48 -11.51
CA ASP A 176 -17.98 16.40 -10.38
C ASP A 176 -16.82 17.43 -10.42
N LEU A 177 -15.60 17.03 -10.76
CA LEU A 177 -14.47 17.95 -10.91
C LEU A 177 -14.71 18.97 -12.03
N TYR A 178 -15.22 18.54 -13.18
CA TYR A 178 -15.53 19.43 -14.30
C TYR A 178 -16.72 20.36 -14.00
N GLN A 179 -17.78 19.83 -13.37
CA GLN A 179 -18.96 20.62 -13.01
C GLN A 179 -18.64 21.67 -11.95
N ASN A 180 -17.77 21.34 -11.00
CA ASN A 180 -17.44 22.24 -9.89
C ASN A 180 -16.25 23.16 -10.17
N ASN A 181 -15.55 23.02 -11.31
CA ASN A 181 -14.40 23.87 -11.67
C ASN A 181 -14.50 24.39 -13.10
N PRO A 182 -15.18 25.53 -13.33
CA PRO A 182 -15.32 26.13 -14.66
C PRO A 182 -13.96 26.45 -15.31
N ALA A 183 -12.95 26.85 -14.51
CA ALA A 183 -11.60 27.09 -15.02
C ALA A 183 -10.92 25.85 -15.64
N LEU A 184 -11.18 24.65 -15.09
CA LEU A 184 -10.64 23.40 -15.62
C LEU A 184 -11.35 23.02 -16.92
N PHE A 185 -12.67 23.20 -16.96
CA PHE A 185 -13.48 23.01 -18.16
C PHE A 185 -13.02 23.95 -19.30
N ASP A 186 -12.87 25.24 -19.01
CA ASP A 186 -12.43 26.24 -19.99
C ASP A 186 -10.98 26.02 -20.44
N PHE A 187 -10.09 25.62 -19.53
CA PHE A 187 -8.72 25.22 -19.88
C PHE A 187 -8.72 24.04 -20.88
N MET A 188 -9.48 22.99 -20.60
CA MET A 188 -9.56 21.82 -21.48
C MET A 188 -10.18 22.15 -22.84
N LYS A 189 -11.21 23.02 -22.85
CA LYS A 189 -11.81 23.55 -24.08
C LYS A 189 -10.78 24.33 -24.89
N ASN A 190 -10.01 25.22 -24.27
CA ASN A 190 -8.98 26.01 -24.93
C ASN A 190 -7.84 25.13 -25.47
N VAL A 191 -7.36 24.18 -24.68
CA VAL A 191 -6.35 23.19 -25.11
C VAL A 191 -6.85 22.38 -26.31
N SER A 192 -8.10 21.93 -26.29
CA SER A 192 -8.69 21.20 -27.42
C SER A 192 -8.78 22.04 -28.70
N ALA A 193 -9.13 23.33 -28.57
CA ALA A 193 -9.20 24.27 -29.69
C ALA A 193 -7.80 24.59 -30.26
N THR A 194 -6.79 24.74 -29.40
CA THR A 194 -5.39 24.98 -29.81
C THR A 194 -4.75 23.76 -30.46
N LEU A 195 -5.16 22.55 -30.06
CA LEU A 195 -4.66 21.29 -30.63
C LEU A 195 -5.45 20.80 -31.85
N ALA A 196 -6.61 21.38 -32.15
CA ALA A 196 -7.42 21.04 -33.32
C ALA A 196 -6.63 21.05 -34.65
N PRO A 197 -5.70 21.99 -34.91
CA PRO A 197 -4.87 22.00 -36.14
C PRO A 197 -3.81 20.87 -36.19
N VAL A 198 -3.46 20.26 -35.05
CA VAL A 198 -2.47 19.17 -34.93
C VAL A 198 -3.13 17.77 -35.12
N GLY A 199 -4.45 17.74 -35.40
CA GLY A 199 -5.25 16.52 -35.50
C GLY A 199 -4.74 15.46 -36.49
N SER A 200 -3.93 15.84 -37.49
CA SER A 200 -3.33 14.91 -38.45
C SER A 200 -2.35 13.91 -37.81
N ILE A 201 -1.56 14.34 -36.82
CA ILE A 201 -0.62 13.47 -36.07
C ILE A 201 -1.41 12.49 -35.19
N PHE A 202 -2.55 12.93 -34.66
CA PHE A 202 -3.45 12.11 -33.86
C PHE A 202 -4.30 11.17 -34.71
N THR A 203 -4.38 11.34 -36.03
CA THR A 203 -5.19 10.47 -36.89
C THR A 203 -4.57 9.06 -36.99
N GLY A 204 -3.24 8.98 -37.10
CA GLY A 204 -2.52 7.70 -37.08
C GLY A 204 -2.62 6.99 -35.71
N MET A 205 -2.51 7.76 -34.62
CA MET A 205 -2.72 7.24 -33.26
C MET A 205 -4.17 6.82 -33.02
N ASN A 206 -5.15 7.57 -33.54
CA ASN A 206 -6.57 7.27 -33.44
C ASN A 206 -6.91 6.00 -34.21
N ASN A 207 -6.40 5.82 -35.42
CA ASN A 207 -6.61 4.60 -36.21
C ASN A 207 -5.95 3.37 -35.56
N ALA A 208 -4.76 3.53 -34.97
CA ALA A 208 -4.10 2.48 -34.19
C ALA A 208 -4.85 2.15 -32.88
N LEU A 209 -5.41 3.15 -32.20
CA LEU A 209 -6.25 2.94 -31.02
C LEU A 209 -7.59 2.27 -31.40
N LEU A 210 -8.21 2.68 -32.50
CA LEU A 210 -9.44 2.07 -33.02
C LEU A 210 -9.22 0.63 -33.49
N SER A 211 -8.06 0.29 -34.04
CA SER A 211 -7.73 -1.09 -34.41
C SER A 211 -7.40 -1.97 -33.20
N ALA A 212 -6.80 -1.39 -32.15
CA ALA A 212 -6.58 -2.05 -30.86
C ALA A 212 -7.86 -2.13 -30.00
N ALA A 213 -8.85 -1.27 -30.24
CA ALA A 213 -10.05 -1.13 -29.43
C ALA A 213 -10.89 -2.42 -29.33
N PRO A 214 -11.11 -3.21 -30.40
CA PRO A 214 -11.80 -4.50 -30.30
C PRO A 214 -11.09 -5.48 -29.38
N GLY A 215 -9.76 -5.59 -29.50
CA GLY A 215 -8.94 -6.47 -28.64
C GLY A 215 -9.00 -6.03 -27.17
N PHE A 216 -8.81 -4.74 -26.92
CA PHE A 216 -8.96 -4.16 -25.59
C PHE A 216 -10.37 -4.37 -25.03
N ARG A 217 -11.42 -4.10 -25.81
CA ARG A 217 -12.82 -4.32 -25.43
C ARG A 217 -13.08 -5.77 -25.08
N ASN A 218 -12.56 -6.72 -25.86
CA ASN A 218 -12.73 -8.15 -25.59
C ASN A 218 -12.05 -8.56 -24.29
N VAL A 219 -10.83 -8.08 -24.02
CA VAL A 219 -10.12 -8.31 -22.75
C VAL A 219 -10.88 -7.70 -21.57
N VAL A 220 -11.32 -6.45 -21.69
CA VAL A 220 -12.11 -5.76 -20.65
C VAL A 220 -13.46 -6.45 -20.44
N SER A 221 -14.11 -6.94 -21.49
CA SER A 221 -15.38 -7.66 -21.38
C SER A 221 -15.19 -9.04 -20.74
N GLY A 222 -14.11 -9.74 -21.08
CA GLY A 222 -13.74 -11.01 -20.43
C GLY A 222 -13.45 -10.81 -18.93
N LEU A 223 -12.64 -9.81 -18.58
CA LEU A 223 -12.42 -9.41 -17.19
C LEU A 223 -13.72 -8.99 -16.49
N GLY A 224 -14.56 -8.21 -17.18
CA GLY A 224 -15.86 -7.78 -16.67
C GLY A 224 -16.78 -8.96 -16.35
N ASN A 225 -16.78 -10.01 -17.19
CA ASN A 225 -17.54 -11.22 -16.93
C ASN A 225 -17.01 -12.00 -15.72
N ILE A 226 -15.69 -12.09 -15.56
CA ILE A 226 -15.05 -12.73 -14.40
C ILE A 226 -15.35 -11.96 -13.10
N LEU A 227 -15.35 -10.63 -13.18
CA LEU A 227 -15.57 -9.73 -12.04
C LEU A 227 -17.07 -9.46 -11.79
N ARG A 228 -17.96 -9.93 -12.66
CA ARG A 228 -19.41 -9.68 -12.59
C ARG A 228 -20.03 -10.11 -11.25
N PRO A 229 -19.69 -11.28 -10.68
CA PRO A 229 -20.19 -11.65 -9.35
C PRO A 229 -19.80 -10.63 -8.28
N LEU A 230 -18.56 -10.11 -8.33
CA LEU A 230 -18.05 -9.10 -7.39
C LEU A 230 -18.76 -7.75 -7.56
N THR A 231 -19.02 -7.32 -8.81
CA THR A 231 -19.72 -6.06 -9.08
C THR A 231 -21.21 -6.09 -8.75
N ASN A 232 -21.81 -7.29 -8.72
CA ASN A 232 -23.22 -7.50 -8.40
C ASN A 232 -23.50 -7.57 -6.89
N LEU A 233 -22.47 -7.72 -6.06
CA LEU A 233 -22.62 -7.65 -4.62
C LEU A 233 -23.19 -6.28 -4.20
N ASP A 234 -23.93 -6.28 -3.10
CA ASP A 234 -24.31 -5.07 -2.41
C ASP A 234 -23.07 -4.36 -1.84
N ASN A 235 -23.24 -3.13 -1.34
CA ASN A 235 -22.11 -2.35 -0.87
C ASN A 235 -21.37 -3.04 0.30
N ALA A 236 -22.10 -3.73 1.19
CA ALA A 236 -21.49 -4.48 2.29
C ALA A 236 -20.74 -5.73 1.79
N GLY A 237 -21.29 -6.49 0.85
CA GLY A 237 -20.61 -7.60 0.21
C GLY A 237 -19.35 -7.16 -0.53
N LYS A 238 -19.40 -6.04 -1.26
CA LYS A 238 -18.22 -5.41 -1.88
C LYS A 238 -17.19 -5.04 -0.84
N TYR A 239 -17.63 -4.49 0.30
CA TYR A 239 -16.76 -4.14 1.42
C TYR A 239 -15.97 -5.32 1.95
N LEU A 240 -16.68 -6.40 2.27
CA LEU A 240 -16.10 -7.64 2.75
C LEU A 240 -15.16 -8.28 1.74
N ALA A 241 -15.57 -8.33 0.47
CA ALA A 241 -14.76 -8.93 -0.57
C ALA A 241 -13.46 -8.16 -0.78
N PHE A 242 -13.48 -6.82 -0.77
CA PHE A 242 -12.27 -6.03 -0.93
C PHE A 242 -11.30 -6.16 0.25
N GLN A 243 -11.82 -6.13 1.49
CA GLN A 243 -10.98 -6.19 2.69
C GLN A 243 -10.24 -7.53 2.75
N ASN A 244 -10.98 -8.61 2.52
CA ASN A 244 -10.40 -9.95 2.47
C ASN A 244 -9.40 -10.08 1.31
N ALA A 245 -9.78 -9.70 0.09
CA ALA A 245 -8.90 -9.83 -1.07
C ALA A 245 -7.58 -9.06 -0.88
N ALA A 246 -7.65 -7.81 -0.39
CA ALA A 246 -6.46 -7.01 -0.14
C ALA A 246 -5.55 -7.65 0.93
N ALA A 247 -6.11 -8.19 2.01
CA ALA A 247 -5.36 -8.87 3.06
C ALA A 247 -4.68 -10.16 2.55
N TRP A 248 -5.41 -10.99 1.81
CA TRP A 248 -4.90 -12.25 1.23
C TRP A 248 -3.80 -11.99 0.19
N ILE A 249 -4.01 -11.03 -0.71
CA ILE A 249 -3.03 -10.67 -1.74
C ILE A 249 -1.77 -10.09 -1.08
N ALA A 250 -1.91 -9.23 -0.07
CA ALA A 250 -0.77 -8.73 0.69
C ALA A 250 0.01 -9.86 1.37
N ALA A 251 -0.68 -10.84 1.95
CA ALA A 251 -0.06 -12.02 2.56
C ALA A 251 0.73 -12.83 1.53
N LEU A 252 0.10 -13.18 0.40
CA LEU A 252 0.73 -13.93 -0.68
C LEU A 252 1.93 -13.20 -1.27
N ALA A 253 1.81 -11.90 -1.53
CA ALA A 253 2.91 -11.08 -2.05
C ALA A 253 4.12 -11.12 -1.11
N VAL A 254 3.90 -11.06 0.20
CA VAL A 254 4.96 -11.15 1.20
C VAL A 254 5.56 -12.55 1.30
N LEU A 255 4.75 -13.61 1.18
CA LEU A 255 5.24 -14.98 1.12
C LEU A 255 6.13 -15.21 -0.10
N PHE A 256 5.66 -14.83 -1.29
CA PHE A 256 6.44 -14.94 -2.53
C PHE A 256 7.73 -14.11 -2.47
N TYR A 257 7.66 -12.89 -1.94
CA TYR A 257 8.85 -12.06 -1.75
C TYR A 257 9.86 -12.69 -0.80
N GLY A 258 9.38 -13.29 0.30
CA GLY A 258 10.22 -14.04 1.23
C GLY A 258 10.93 -15.21 0.57
N GLU A 259 10.21 -15.99 -0.23
CA GLU A 259 10.73 -17.19 -0.89
C GLU A 259 11.72 -16.87 -2.01
N PHE A 260 11.40 -15.88 -2.85
CA PHE A 260 12.29 -15.41 -3.92
C PHE A 260 13.65 -14.96 -3.36
N ARG A 261 13.65 -14.29 -2.20
CA ARG A 261 14.88 -13.84 -1.54
C ARG A 261 15.71 -15.00 -0.97
N LYS A 262 15.07 -16.06 -0.45
CA LYS A 262 15.78 -17.27 0.02
C LYS A 262 16.48 -17.96 -1.15
N SER A 263 15.78 -18.15 -2.26
CA SER A 263 16.29 -18.79 -3.47
C SER A 263 17.50 -18.03 -4.06
N TYR A 264 17.42 -16.70 -4.12
CA TYR A 264 18.53 -15.87 -4.60
C TYR A 264 19.78 -15.94 -3.69
N ARG A 265 19.62 -16.06 -2.36
CA ARG A 265 20.76 -16.22 -1.43
C ARG A 265 21.46 -17.56 -1.61
N TYR A 266 20.71 -18.65 -1.79
CA TYR A 266 21.29 -19.98 -1.97
C TYR A 266 22.14 -20.08 -3.24
N ARG A 267 21.68 -19.43 -4.33
CA ARG A 267 22.38 -19.43 -5.61
C ARG A 267 23.69 -18.61 -5.59
N LYS A 268 23.75 -17.55 -4.78
CA LYS A 268 24.94 -16.69 -4.66
C LYS A 268 26.01 -17.24 -3.70
N GLY A 269 25.68 -18.25 -2.88
CA GLY A 269 26.65 -18.93 -2.01
C GLY A 269 27.35 -20.14 -2.64
N LYS A 270 26.96 -20.51 -3.87
CA LYS A 270 27.52 -21.65 -4.64
C LYS A 270 28.35 -21.23 -5.86
N SER A 271 28.55 -19.93 -6.06
CA SER A 271 29.43 -19.35 -7.08
C SER A 271 30.58 -18.62 -6.41
#